data_AF-A0AA41HGA1-F1
#
_entry.id   AF-A0AA41HGA1-F1
#
_cell.length_a   1.000
_cell.length_b   1.000
_cell.length_c   1.000
_cell.angle_alpha   90.00
_cell.angle_beta   90.00
_cell.angle_gamma   90.00
#
_symmetry.space_group_name_H-M   'P 1'
#
loop_
_entity.id
_entity.type
_entity.pdbx_description
1 polymer ?
#
loop_
_entity_poly.entity_id
_entity_poly.type
_entity_poly.pdbx_seq_one_letter_code
_entity_poly.pdbx_strand_id
1 'polypeptide(L)'
;MKTKLFNPAKALAAIAVAAGLAACAHVDLIRTPPSSFGFDPFYAKYADAQGIPITGSSQVPDVAILAARDIVISMLAYRPDIRDELARQGARVGVMAITENTTDLPEQRDWKKPAIDDPRLTKCEVRDYAKTIGQMTDRQYWDARSRGMGGLYTTGAAENIMGVPKTRYYGENILVHEFSHNIMNALRTIDPQLIARLASSYAHAREKRLWQGAYMANTLEEYWAEGTQFWFNSNKAYITDTLTVVNDQHLQAHDPELYAILAEVYGGNHHIAADVFYMHAARMDSARVSLDNSGKARNDCYS
;
A
#
# COMPACT_ATOMS: atom_id res chain seq x y z
N MET A 1 -31.62 -47.18 -69.13
CA MET A 1 -32.58 -46.21 -69.70
C MET A 1 -33.85 -46.22 -68.84
N LYS A 2 -34.01 -45.26 -67.93
CA LYS A 2 -35.27 -44.84 -67.29
C LYS A 2 -34.97 -43.70 -66.30
N THR A 3 -35.08 -42.48 -66.82
CA THR A 3 -35.18 -41.21 -66.09
C THR A 3 -36.57 -41.09 -65.45
N LYS A 4 -36.62 -40.79 -64.15
CA LYS A 4 -37.73 -40.16 -63.41
C LYS A 4 -37.16 -39.67 -62.08
N LEU A 5 -37.54 -38.57 -61.46
CA LEU A 5 -38.22 -37.32 -61.79
C LEU A 5 -38.02 -36.49 -60.50
N PHE A 6 -37.70 -35.21 -60.60
CA PHE A 6 -37.66 -34.30 -59.44
C PHE A 6 -39.02 -34.28 -58.71
N ASN A 7 -39.00 -34.30 -57.37
CA ASN A 7 -40.13 -33.84 -56.55
C ASN A 7 -39.60 -33.00 -55.38
N PRO A 8 -39.65 -31.66 -55.44
CA PRO A 8 -39.18 -30.81 -54.36
C PRO A 8 -40.38 -30.34 -53.53
N ALA A 9 -40.67 -31.02 -52.43
CA ALA A 9 -41.56 -30.47 -51.41
C ALA A 9 -41.38 -31.15 -50.04
N LYS A 10 -41.01 -30.32 -49.07
CA LYS A 10 -41.03 -30.54 -47.60
C LYS A 10 -39.84 -31.39 -47.10
N ALA A 11 -39.05 -30.98 -46.12
CA ALA A 11 -39.28 -30.01 -45.06
C ALA A 11 -37.95 -29.40 -44.60
N LEU A 12 -38.04 -28.15 -44.12
CA LEU A 12 -37.03 -27.50 -43.31
C LEU A 12 -36.53 -28.45 -42.21
N ALA A 13 -35.25 -28.77 -42.21
CA ALA A 13 -34.55 -29.25 -41.04
C ALA A 13 -33.53 -28.17 -40.65
N ALA A 14 -33.71 -27.67 -39.44
CA ALA A 14 -33.00 -26.54 -38.87
C ALA A 14 -31.48 -26.69 -38.96
N ILE A 15 -30.83 -25.65 -39.45
CA ILE A 15 -29.41 -25.40 -39.16
C ILE A 15 -29.37 -25.00 -37.67
N ALA A 16 -29.13 -25.98 -36.80
CA ALA A 16 -28.66 -25.69 -35.46
C ALA A 16 -27.19 -25.27 -35.59
N VAL A 17 -26.96 -23.97 -35.80
CA VAL A 17 -25.66 -23.37 -35.50
C VAL A 17 -25.46 -23.57 -34.01
N ALA A 18 -24.61 -24.52 -33.63
CA ALA A 18 -24.03 -24.56 -32.30
C ALA A 18 -23.12 -23.33 -32.17
N ALA A 19 -23.73 -22.17 -31.89
CA ALA A 19 -23.06 -21.05 -31.27
C ALA A 19 -22.77 -21.50 -29.84
N GLY A 20 -21.70 -22.30 -29.70
CA GLY A 20 -21.09 -22.59 -28.42
C GLY A 20 -20.78 -21.25 -27.79
N LEU A 21 -21.53 -20.95 -26.72
CA LEU A 21 -21.36 -19.82 -25.86
C LEU A 21 -19.88 -19.72 -25.48
N ALA A 22 -19.13 -18.87 -26.18
CA ALA A 22 -18.14 -18.05 -25.53
C ALA A 22 -18.93 -17.08 -24.63
N ALA A 23 -19.53 -17.63 -23.57
CA ALA A 23 -19.77 -16.88 -22.36
C ALA A 23 -18.37 -16.51 -21.90
N CYS A 24 -17.91 -15.35 -22.36
CA CYS A 24 -16.75 -14.68 -21.82
C CYS A 24 -16.91 -14.77 -20.31
N ALA A 25 -16.05 -15.57 -19.68
CA ALA A 25 -15.89 -15.56 -18.24
C ALA A 25 -15.50 -14.14 -17.87
N HIS A 26 -16.51 -13.29 -17.64
CA HIS A 26 -16.41 -12.22 -16.69
C HIS A 26 -16.21 -12.96 -15.37
N VAL A 27 -14.96 -13.32 -15.11
CA VAL A 27 -14.52 -13.67 -13.77
C VAL A 27 -14.95 -12.45 -12.97
N ASP A 28 -15.96 -12.61 -12.11
CA ASP A 28 -16.31 -11.59 -11.14
C ASP A 28 -15.03 -11.35 -10.33
N LEU A 29 -14.33 -10.26 -10.68
CA LEU A 29 -13.00 -9.93 -10.12
C LEU A 29 -13.10 -9.68 -8.62
N ILE A 30 -14.32 -9.46 -8.12
CA ILE A 30 -14.69 -9.37 -6.72
C ILE A 30 -15.73 -10.45 -6.42
N ARG A 31 -15.47 -11.22 -5.38
CA ARG A 31 -16.36 -12.28 -4.88
C ARG A 31 -16.40 -12.25 -3.36
N THR A 32 -17.24 -13.06 -2.73
CA THR A 32 -17.17 -13.28 -1.28
C THR A 32 -15.87 -14.03 -0.93
N PRO A 33 -15.19 -13.71 0.19
CA PRO A 33 -14.03 -14.48 0.62
C PRO A 33 -14.36 -15.98 0.74
N PRO A 34 -13.53 -16.87 0.18
CA PRO A 34 -13.66 -18.31 0.38
C PRO A 34 -13.73 -18.67 1.87
N SER A 35 -14.69 -19.52 2.25
CA SER A 35 -14.86 -19.95 3.64
C SER A 35 -13.62 -20.65 4.22
N SER A 36 -12.80 -21.26 3.37
CA SER A 36 -11.51 -21.88 3.74
C SER A 36 -10.50 -20.90 4.35
N PHE A 37 -10.66 -19.59 4.15
CA PHE A 37 -9.80 -18.59 4.78
C PHE A 37 -10.17 -18.31 6.24
N GLY A 38 -11.38 -18.66 6.68
CA GLY A 38 -11.84 -18.42 8.06
C GLY A 38 -11.88 -16.94 8.45
N PHE A 39 -12.02 -16.03 7.48
CA PHE A 39 -12.13 -14.60 7.75
C PHE A 39 -13.45 -14.26 8.46
N ASP A 40 -13.42 -13.21 9.28
CA ASP A 40 -14.61 -12.69 9.95
C ASP A 40 -15.70 -12.32 8.92
N PRO A 41 -16.99 -12.59 9.19
CA PRO A 41 -18.10 -12.25 8.30
C PRO A 41 -18.23 -10.76 7.93
N PHE A 42 -17.55 -9.87 8.66
CA PHE A 42 -17.35 -8.48 8.27
C PHE A 42 -16.83 -8.35 6.82
N TYR A 43 -15.94 -9.23 6.40
CA TYR A 43 -15.37 -9.22 5.05
C TYR A 43 -16.34 -9.84 4.05
N ALA A 44 -17.04 -8.99 3.29
CA ALA A 44 -18.01 -9.40 2.27
C ALA A 44 -17.41 -9.43 0.86
N LYS A 45 -16.27 -8.74 0.64
CA LYS A 45 -15.61 -8.61 -0.66
C LYS A 45 -14.20 -9.17 -0.61
N TYR A 46 -13.80 -9.82 -1.70
CA TYR A 46 -12.48 -10.40 -1.91
C TYR A 46 -12.06 -10.28 -3.37
N ALA A 47 -10.80 -9.93 -3.60
CA ALA A 47 -10.10 -10.10 -4.88
C ALA A 47 -8.74 -10.77 -4.63
N ASP A 48 -8.25 -11.52 -5.62
CA ASP A 48 -6.96 -12.20 -5.54
C ASP A 48 -5.84 -11.37 -6.18
N ALA A 49 -4.82 -11.00 -5.40
CA ALA A 49 -3.59 -10.39 -5.90
C ALA A 49 -2.49 -11.46 -6.06
N GLN A 50 -2.77 -12.47 -6.89
CA GLN A 50 -1.85 -13.58 -7.18
C GLN A 50 -1.43 -14.36 -5.91
N GLY A 51 -2.41 -14.74 -5.09
CA GLY A 51 -2.18 -15.46 -3.83
C GLY A 51 -2.14 -14.58 -2.59
N ILE A 52 -2.19 -13.25 -2.73
CA ILE A 52 -2.41 -12.32 -1.61
C ILE A 52 -3.88 -11.88 -1.60
N PRO A 53 -4.68 -12.27 -0.59
CA PRO A 53 -6.08 -11.83 -0.49
C PRO A 53 -6.20 -10.33 -0.30
N ILE A 54 -7.04 -9.67 -1.10
CA ILE A 54 -7.51 -8.30 -0.87
C ILE A 54 -8.94 -8.39 -0.39
N THR A 55 -9.25 -7.85 0.79
CA THR A 55 -10.54 -8.03 1.45
C THR A 55 -11.14 -6.70 1.87
N GLY A 56 -12.47 -6.64 1.99
CA GLY A 56 -13.18 -5.46 2.48
C GLY A 56 -14.61 -5.77 2.85
N SER A 57 -15.25 -4.85 3.57
CA SER A 57 -16.67 -4.97 3.90
C SER A 57 -17.57 -4.75 2.68
N SER A 58 -18.87 -4.93 2.86
CA SER A 58 -19.86 -4.61 1.82
C SER A 58 -19.91 -3.10 1.49
N GLN A 59 -19.43 -2.23 2.38
CA GLN A 59 -19.41 -0.78 2.20
C GLN A 59 -18.23 -0.28 1.35
N VAL A 60 -17.19 -1.10 1.17
CA VAL A 60 -16.01 -0.73 0.37
C VAL A 60 -16.38 -0.67 -1.11
N PRO A 61 -16.13 0.42 -1.84
CA PRO A 61 -16.35 0.46 -3.28
C PRO A 61 -15.52 -0.59 -4.02
N ASP A 62 -16.11 -1.24 -5.03
CA ASP A 62 -15.44 -2.27 -5.83
C ASP A 62 -14.15 -1.78 -6.48
N VAL A 63 -14.16 -0.54 -6.96
CA VAL A 63 -12.98 0.12 -7.53
C VAL A 63 -11.82 0.22 -6.53
N ALA A 64 -12.08 0.40 -5.23
CA ALA A 64 -11.03 0.45 -4.22
C ALA A 64 -10.41 -0.94 -3.98
N ILE A 65 -11.21 -2.02 -4.02
CA ILE A 65 -10.71 -3.40 -3.93
C ILE A 65 -9.82 -3.73 -5.12
N LEU A 66 -10.25 -3.38 -6.34
CA LEU A 66 -9.48 -3.66 -7.55
C LEU A 66 -8.21 -2.81 -7.64
N ALA A 67 -8.28 -1.52 -7.28
CA ALA A 67 -7.10 -0.68 -7.24
C ALA A 67 -6.07 -1.19 -6.20
N ALA A 68 -6.52 -1.59 -5.01
CA ALA A 68 -5.63 -2.20 -4.01
C ALA A 68 -4.98 -3.49 -4.52
N ARG A 69 -5.74 -4.36 -5.20
CA ARG A 69 -5.21 -5.56 -5.86
C ARG A 69 -4.12 -5.21 -6.86
N ASP A 70 -4.39 -4.26 -7.74
CA ASP A 70 -3.48 -3.91 -8.84
C ASP A 70 -2.23 -3.17 -8.32
N ILE A 71 -2.34 -2.41 -7.22
CA ILE A 71 -1.19 -1.86 -6.49
C ILE A 71 -0.30 -2.99 -5.96
N VAL A 72 -0.86 -3.96 -5.23
CA VAL A 72 -0.11 -5.09 -4.65
C VAL A 72 0.58 -5.92 -5.74
N ILE A 73 -0.14 -6.24 -6.83
CA ILE A 73 0.44 -6.96 -7.98
C ILE A 73 1.62 -6.18 -8.56
N SER A 74 1.48 -4.86 -8.74
CA SER A 74 2.53 -4.03 -9.34
C SER A 74 3.78 -3.96 -8.47
N MET A 75 3.61 -3.81 -7.14
CA MET A 75 4.73 -3.75 -6.20
C MET A 75 5.54 -5.05 -6.13
N LEU A 76 4.92 -6.19 -6.41
CA LEU A 76 5.55 -7.52 -6.36
C LEU A 76 5.99 -8.06 -7.72
N ALA A 77 5.72 -7.32 -8.81
CA ALA A 77 5.89 -7.82 -10.17
C ALA A 77 7.33 -8.22 -10.52
N TYR A 78 8.32 -7.53 -9.95
CA TYR A 78 9.74 -7.78 -10.24
C TYR A 78 10.34 -8.94 -9.42
N ARG A 79 9.86 -9.14 -8.19
CA ARG A 79 10.35 -10.16 -7.25
C ARG A 79 9.22 -11.11 -6.84
N PRO A 80 8.83 -12.06 -7.70
CA PRO A 80 7.78 -13.03 -7.39
C PRO A 80 8.13 -13.94 -6.20
N ASP A 81 9.41 -14.12 -5.87
CA ASP A 81 9.85 -14.83 -4.67
C ASP A 81 9.42 -14.12 -3.37
N ILE A 82 9.36 -12.78 -3.35
CA ILE A 82 8.78 -12.00 -2.23
C ILE A 82 7.29 -12.30 -2.12
N ARG A 83 6.55 -12.29 -3.24
CA ARG A 83 5.11 -12.62 -3.25
C ARG A 83 4.86 -14.02 -2.70
N ASP A 84 5.64 -15.00 -3.15
CA ASP A 84 5.48 -16.39 -2.76
C ASP A 84 5.75 -16.57 -1.25
N GLU A 85 6.76 -15.88 -0.71
CA GLU A 85 7.01 -15.84 0.74
C GLU A 85 5.88 -15.16 1.52
N LEU A 86 5.38 -14.02 1.05
CA LEU A 86 4.24 -13.34 1.66
C LEU A 86 3.00 -14.24 1.70
N ALA A 87 2.69 -14.92 0.59
CA ALA A 87 1.59 -15.86 0.52
C ALA A 87 1.80 -17.03 1.50
N ARG A 88 3.03 -17.56 1.60
CA ARG A 88 3.39 -18.61 2.56
C ARG A 88 3.23 -18.16 4.02
N GLN A 89 3.52 -16.89 4.32
CA GLN A 89 3.33 -16.30 5.66
C GLN A 89 1.86 -15.94 5.96
N GLY A 90 0.95 -16.11 4.99
CA GLY A 90 -0.46 -15.76 5.17
C GLY A 90 -0.73 -14.25 5.09
N ALA A 91 0.10 -13.51 4.37
CA ALA A 91 -0.10 -12.08 4.15
C ALA A 91 -1.42 -11.81 3.43
N ARG A 92 -2.11 -10.74 3.83
CA ARG A 92 -3.33 -10.26 3.19
C ARG A 92 -3.50 -8.76 3.38
N VAL A 93 -4.35 -8.16 2.55
CA VAL A 93 -4.71 -6.74 2.59
C VAL A 93 -6.17 -6.55 2.93
N GLY A 94 -6.46 -5.62 3.84
CA GLY A 94 -7.81 -5.15 4.15
C GLY A 94 -8.02 -3.73 3.68
N VAL A 95 -9.12 -3.47 2.99
CA VAL A 95 -9.55 -2.13 2.59
C VAL A 95 -10.68 -1.70 3.50
N MET A 96 -10.49 -0.57 4.19
CA MET A 96 -11.53 0.08 4.99
C MET A 96 -12.38 0.98 4.09
N ALA A 97 -13.70 0.97 4.27
CA ALA A 97 -14.56 1.94 3.62
C ALA A 97 -14.31 3.35 4.15
N ILE A 98 -14.77 4.36 3.41
CA ILE A 98 -14.67 5.78 3.84
C ILE A 98 -15.38 6.01 5.19
N THR A 99 -16.44 5.24 5.45
CA THR A 99 -17.25 5.29 6.68
C THR A 99 -16.73 4.41 7.80
N GLU A 100 -15.66 3.64 7.58
CA GLU A 100 -15.06 2.72 8.54
C GLU A 100 -13.71 3.26 8.99
N ASN A 101 -13.28 2.89 10.19
CA ASN A 101 -12.01 3.26 10.81
C ASN A 101 -11.19 2.01 11.18
N THR A 102 -9.95 2.24 11.58
CA THR A 102 -9.01 1.20 12.04
C THR A 102 -9.68 0.24 13.02
N THR A 103 -10.36 0.75 14.06
CA THR A 103 -11.00 -0.11 15.06
C THR A 103 -12.38 -0.66 14.67
N ASP A 104 -12.85 -0.41 13.44
CA ASP A 104 -13.99 -1.12 12.86
C ASP A 104 -13.56 -2.47 12.26
N LEU A 105 -12.28 -2.63 11.91
CA LEU A 105 -11.74 -3.89 11.42
C LEU A 105 -11.67 -4.94 12.56
N PRO A 106 -12.13 -6.19 12.33
CA PRO A 106 -12.14 -7.25 13.33
C PRO A 106 -10.82 -7.47 14.08
N GLU A 107 -9.69 -7.44 13.37
CA GLU A 107 -8.35 -7.70 13.90
C GLU A 107 -7.80 -6.54 14.76
N GLN A 108 -8.46 -5.39 14.69
CA GLN A 108 -7.97 -4.12 15.24
C GLN A 108 -8.95 -3.51 16.26
N ARG A 109 -10.15 -4.10 16.42
CA ARG A 109 -11.24 -3.53 17.24
C ARG A 109 -10.88 -3.32 18.72
N ASP A 110 -10.03 -4.20 19.25
CA ASP A 110 -9.69 -4.26 20.68
C ASP A 110 -8.28 -3.72 20.97
N TRP A 111 -7.64 -3.09 19.98
CA TRP A 111 -6.31 -2.51 20.14
C TRP A 111 -6.26 -1.50 21.27
N LYS A 112 -5.17 -1.51 22.03
CA LYS A 112 -4.91 -0.58 23.12
C LYS A 112 -4.04 0.57 22.64
N LYS A 113 -4.36 1.79 23.06
CA LYS A 113 -3.46 2.92 22.84
C LYS A 113 -2.16 2.68 23.61
N PRO A 114 -1.01 3.17 23.11
CA PRO A 114 0.27 2.97 23.77
C PRO A 114 0.28 3.63 25.16
N ALA A 115 0.98 3.01 26.10
CA ALA A 115 1.36 3.66 27.36
C ALA A 115 2.42 4.75 27.09
N ILE A 116 2.64 5.65 28.05
CA ILE A 116 3.58 6.77 27.88
C ILE A 116 5.03 6.33 27.67
N ASP A 117 5.39 5.14 28.16
CA ASP A 117 6.70 4.51 28.04
C ASP A 117 6.82 3.56 26.84
N ASP A 118 5.80 3.50 25.98
CA ASP A 118 5.85 2.71 24.77
C ASP A 118 6.94 3.23 23.82
N PRO A 119 7.92 2.39 23.42
CA PRO A 119 9.06 2.82 22.62
C PRO A 119 8.68 3.27 21.20
N ARG A 120 7.45 3.01 20.76
CA ARG A 120 6.94 3.44 19.45
C ARG A 120 6.51 4.91 19.44
N LEU A 121 6.37 5.55 20.60
CA LEU A 121 6.04 6.96 20.68
C LEU A 121 7.25 7.82 20.32
N THR A 122 7.02 8.84 19.48
CA THR A 122 8.02 9.85 19.17
C THR A 122 8.34 10.70 20.40
N LYS A 123 9.49 11.39 20.38
CA LYS A 123 9.93 12.29 21.46
C LYS A 123 8.86 13.35 21.79
N CYS A 124 8.18 13.86 20.76
CA CYS A 124 7.14 14.87 20.91
C CYS A 124 5.84 14.28 21.49
N GLU A 125 5.46 13.06 21.09
CA GLU A 125 4.29 12.39 21.65
C GLU A 125 4.47 12.05 23.13
N VAL A 126 5.65 11.58 23.53
CA VAL A 126 5.96 11.36 24.96
C VAL A 126 5.89 12.66 25.75
N ARG A 127 6.51 13.74 25.24
CA ARG A 127 6.48 15.08 25.87
C ARG A 127 5.06 15.58 26.11
N ASP A 128 4.18 15.42 25.13
CA ASP A 128 2.83 15.99 25.13
C ASP A 128 1.75 14.99 25.55
N TYR A 129 2.12 13.77 25.97
CA TYR A 129 1.21 12.64 26.18
C TYR A 129 0.02 12.99 27.06
N ALA A 130 0.25 13.55 28.25
CA ALA A 130 -0.81 13.86 29.23
C ALA A 130 -1.86 14.87 28.70
N LYS A 131 -1.50 15.68 27.69
CA LYS A 131 -2.37 16.68 27.07
C LYS A 131 -2.99 16.19 25.75
N THR A 132 -2.55 15.04 25.25
CA THR A 132 -2.92 14.50 23.92
C THR A 132 -3.41 13.06 24.06
N ILE A 133 -2.55 12.07 23.82
CA ILE A 133 -2.86 10.63 23.82
C ILE A 133 -3.44 10.16 25.16
N GLY A 134 -2.99 10.76 26.27
CA GLY A 134 -3.47 10.47 27.62
C GLY A 134 -4.95 10.76 27.83
N GLN A 135 -5.54 11.66 27.05
CA GLN A 135 -6.95 12.07 27.15
C GLN A 135 -7.88 11.27 26.23
N MET A 136 -7.32 10.46 25.33
CA MET A 136 -8.07 9.69 24.34
C MET A 136 -8.43 8.30 24.89
N THR A 137 -9.59 7.79 24.52
CA THR A 137 -9.88 6.36 24.58
C THR A 137 -9.04 5.59 23.54
N ASP A 138 -8.94 4.27 23.70
CA ASP A 138 -8.27 3.38 22.73
C ASP A 138 -8.76 3.61 21.29
N ARG A 139 -10.08 3.61 21.11
CA ARG A 139 -10.73 3.85 19.82
C ARG A 139 -10.43 5.25 19.28
N GLN A 140 -10.59 6.29 20.10
CA GLN A 140 -10.30 7.67 19.66
C GLN A 140 -8.86 7.82 19.21
N TYR A 141 -7.91 7.21 19.90
CA TYR A 141 -6.50 7.25 19.51
C TYR A 141 -6.28 6.57 18.15
N TRP A 142 -6.71 5.33 17.99
CA TRP A 142 -6.44 4.56 16.76
C TRP A 142 -7.17 5.10 15.54
N ASP A 143 -8.46 5.45 15.69
CA ASP A 143 -9.27 6.01 14.60
C ASP A 143 -8.76 7.41 14.19
N ALA A 144 -8.17 8.17 15.12
CA ALA A 144 -7.54 9.45 14.81
C ALA A 144 -6.08 9.32 14.34
N ARG A 145 -5.41 8.19 14.57
CA ARG A 145 -3.99 8.03 14.23
C ARG A 145 -3.77 7.52 12.81
N SER A 146 -4.56 6.56 12.37
CA SER A 146 -4.24 5.74 11.20
C SER A 146 -5.41 5.63 10.24
N ARG A 147 -5.07 5.55 8.94
CA ARG A 147 -5.95 5.14 7.84
C ARG A 147 -5.34 3.97 7.04
N GLY A 148 -4.44 3.24 7.69
CA GLY A 148 -3.66 2.15 7.11
C GLY A 148 -2.61 1.67 8.12
N MET A 149 -2.32 0.37 8.10
CA MET A 149 -1.38 -0.26 9.02
C MET A 149 -0.58 -1.33 8.28
N GLY A 150 0.74 -1.31 8.46
CA GLY A 150 1.63 -2.37 7.99
C GLY A 150 1.56 -3.64 8.83
N GLY A 151 2.14 -4.72 8.29
CA GLY A 151 2.18 -6.05 8.90
C GLY A 151 1.63 -7.13 7.97
N LEU A 152 1.63 -8.39 8.42
CA LEU A 152 1.08 -9.51 7.64
C LEU A 152 -0.37 -9.26 7.24
N TYR A 153 -1.14 -8.65 8.13
CA TYR A 153 -2.39 -8.01 7.75
C TYR A 153 -2.13 -6.53 7.50
N THR A 154 -1.96 -6.18 6.23
CA THR A 154 -1.81 -4.78 5.81
C THR A 154 -3.18 -4.16 5.62
N THR A 155 -3.39 -2.91 6.02
CA THR A 155 -4.66 -2.20 5.76
C THR A 155 -4.45 -0.88 5.04
N GLY A 156 -5.44 -0.49 4.25
CA GLY A 156 -5.51 0.82 3.60
C GLY A 156 -6.94 1.31 3.51
N ALA A 157 -7.13 2.62 3.45
CA ALA A 157 -8.46 3.20 3.39
C ALA A 157 -8.89 3.53 1.95
N ALA A 158 -10.15 3.25 1.63
CA ALA A 158 -10.71 3.43 0.30
C ALA A 158 -10.61 4.89 -0.18
N GLU A 159 -10.76 5.87 0.71
CA GLU A 159 -10.63 7.27 0.31
C GLU A 159 -9.20 7.65 -0.10
N ASN A 160 -8.18 6.99 0.45
CA ASN A 160 -6.80 7.18 0.02
C ASN A 160 -6.52 6.46 -1.30
N ILE A 161 -6.90 5.18 -1.41
CA ILE A 161 -6.71 4.37 -2.62
C ILE A 161 -7.39 5.00 -3.84
N MET A 162 -8.57 5.60 -3.65
CA MET A 162 -9.32 6.27 -4.72
C MET A 162 -8.96 7.75 -4.91
N GLY A 163 -8.10 8.32 -4.06
CA GLY A 163 -7.66 9.71 -4.19
C GLY A 163 -8.79 10.71 -3.92
N VAL A 164 -9.60 10.49 -2.88
CA VAL A 164 -10.68 11.40 -2.50
C VAL A 164 -10.07 12.69 -1.92
N PRO A 165 -10.34 13.86 -2.52
CA PRO A 165 -9.77 15.13 -2.06
C PRO A 165 -10.16 15.50 -0.64
N LYS A 166 -9.35 16.36 0.00
CA LYS A 166 -9.56 16.90 1.37
C LYS A 166 -9.62 15.82 2.46
N THR A 167 -9.06 14.65 2.19
CA THR A 167 -8.83 13.60 3.19
C THR A 167 -7.40 13.73 3.73
N ARG A 168 -7.15 13.16 4.92
CA ARG A 168 -5.91 13.35 5.68
C ARG A 168 -4.63 13.07 4.87
N TYR A 169 -4.64 11.96 4.14
CA TYR A 169 -3.50 11.49 3.36
C TYR A 169 -3.66 11.78 1.87
N TYR A 170 -4.48 12.76 1.50
CA TYR A 170 -4.55 13.20 0.11
C TYR A 170 -3.19 13.76 -0.32
N GLY A 171 -2.65 13.24 -1.43
CA GLY A 171 -1.32 13.59 -1.93
C GLY A 171 -0.25 12.52 -1.72
N GLU A 172 -0.58 11.37 -1.13
CA GLU A 172 0.32 10.22 -1.01
C GLU A 172 -0.45 8.90 -1.03
N ASN A 173 0.16 7.80 -1.48
CA ASN A 173 -0.47 6.49 -1.42
C ASN A 173 -0.05 5.71 -0.17
N ILE A 174 -0.95 5.59 0.80
CA ILE A 174 -0.70 4.92 2.08
C ILE A 174 -0.62 3.40 1.89
N LEU A 175 -1.39 2.80 0.98
CA LEU A 175 -1.27 1.37 0.75
C LEU A 175 0.12 0.99 0.23
N VAL A 176 0.73 1.83 -0.62
CA VAL A 176 2.12 1.63 -1.08
C VAL A 176 3.09 1.67 0.11
N HIS A 177 2.92 2.61 1.03
CA HIS A 177 3.70 2.69 2.27
C HIS A 177 3.53 1.42 3.11
N GLU A 178 2.30 1.12 3.51
CA GLU A 178 2.02 0.06 4.49
C GLU A 178 2.34 -1.34 3.94
N PHE A 179 2.11 -1.57 2.65
CA PHE A 179 2.42 -2.84 2.02
C PHE A 179 3.93 -3.04 1.84
N SER A 180 4.70 -1.95 1.71
CA SER A 180 6.16 -2.05 1.65
C SER A 180 6.76 -2.56 2.97
N HIS A 181 6.16 -2.27 4.12
CA HIS A 181 6.56 -2.89 5.41
C HIS A 181 6.41 -4.41 5.35
N ASN A 182 5.37 -4.90 4.69
CA ASN A 182 5.15 -6.34 4.51
C ASN A 182 6.22 -6.94 3.57
N ILE A 183 6.54 -6.27 2.47
CA ILE A 183 7.65 -6.65 1.57
C ILE A 183 8.97 -6.75 2.34
N MET A 184 9.27 -5.76 3.20
CA MET A 184 10.46 -5.79 4.05
C MET A 184 10.46 -7.01 4.99
N ASN A 185 9.32 -7.37 5.57
CA ASN A 185 9.21 -8.56 6.44
C ASN A 185 9.50 -9.87 5.69
N ALA A 186 9.04 -10.02 4.45
CA ALA A 186 9.41 -11.16 3.61
C ALA A 186 10.91 -11.18 3.29
N LEU A 187 11.48 -10.03 2.93
CA LEU A 187 12.91 -9.87 2.65
C LEU A 187 13.80 -10.23 3.85
N ARG A 188 13.36 -10.01 5.10
CA ARG A 188 14.08 -10.49 6.29
C ARG A 188 14.29 -12.01 6.30
N THR A 189 13.40 -12.76 5.63
CA THR A 189 13.49 -14.22 5.53
C THR A 189 14.28 -14.67 4.30
N ILE A 190 13.95 -14.11 3.13
CA ILE A 190 14.47 -14.63 1.86
C ILE A 190 15.72 -13.90 1.35
N ASP A 191 16.00 -12.70 1.85
CA ASP A 191 17.15 -11.88 1.44
C ASP A 191 17.73 -11.07 2.61
N PRO A 192 18.24 -11.74 3.67
CA PRO A 192 18.79 -11.06 4.84
C PRO A 192 20.02 -10.20 4.52
N GLN A 193 20.72 -10.47 3.41
CA GLN A 193 21.86 -9.65 2.98
C GLN A 193 21.41 -8.29 2.44
N LEU A 194 20.31 -8.24 1.68
CA LEU A 194 19.69 -6.98 1.27
C LEU A 194 19.24 -6.18 2.49
N ILE A 195 18.61 -6.80 3.48
CA ILE A 195 18.22 -6.12 4.73
C ILE A 195 19.43 -5.56 5.50
N ALA A 196 20.56 -6.28 5.54
CA ALA A 196 21.79 -5.78 6.16
C ALA A 196 22.36 -4.55 5.42
N ARG A 197 22.29 -4.53 4.09
CA ARG A 197 22.67 -3.36 3.28
C ARG A 197 21.72 -2.18 3.49
N LEU A 198 20.42 -2.44 3.60
CA LEU A 198 19.41 -1.42 3.91
C LEU A 198 19.67 -0.79 5.28
N ALA A 199 20.03 -1.58 6.30
CA ALA A 199 20.41 -1.07 7.61
C ALA A 199 21.67 -0.20 7.56
N SER A 200 22.65 -0.57 6.73
CA SER A 200 23.88 0.20 6.54
C SER A 200 23.61 1.52 5.81
N SER A 201 22.78 1.50 4.75
CA SER A 201 22.33 2.68 4.01
C SER A 201 21.56 3.64 4.91
N TYR A 202 20.65 3.14 5.76
CA TYR A 202 19.96 3.96 6.75
C TYR A 202 20.91 4.61 7.76
N ALA A 203 21.89 3.85 8.29
CA ALA A 203 22.88 4.39 9.21
C ALA A 203 23.69 5.52 8.56
N HIS A 204 24.08 5.35 7.29
CA HIS A 204 24.76 6.38 6.52
C HIS A 204 23.87 7.62 6.27
N ALA A 205 22.60 7.42 5.89
CA ALA A 205 21.64 8.51 5.71
C ALA A 205 21.42 9.31 7.01
N ARG A 206 21.40 8.63 8.17
CA ARG A 206 21.35 9.27 9.50
C ARG A 206 22.62 10.06 9.82
N GLU A 207 23.80 9.51 9.55
CA GLU A 207 25.08 10.20 9.75
C GLU A 207 25.17 11.49 8.91
N LYS A 208 24.76 11.40 7.64
CA LYS A 208 24.74 12.53 6.69
C LYS A 208 23.53 13.46 6.85
N ARG A 209 22.54 13.08 7.66
CA ARG A 209 21.29 13.81 7.89
C ARG A 209 20.50 14.08 6.59
N LEU A 210 20.49 13.13 5.67
CA LEU A 210 19.83 13.29 4.37
C LEU A 210 18.34 13.63 4.51
N TRP A 211 17.68 13.04 5.51
CA TRP A 211 16.22 13.14 5.68
C TRP A 211 15.81 13.86 6.96
N GLN A 212 16.63 14.82 7.40
CA GLN A 212 16.39 15.52 8.65
C GLN A 212 14.99 16.13 8.73
N GLY A 213 14.30 15.85 9.84
CA GLY A 213 12.94 16.33 10.11
C GLY A 213 11.84 15.66 9.26
N ALA A 214 12.19 14.73 8.37
CA ALA A 214 11.23 13.91 7.65
C ALA A 214 10.85 12.68 8.49
N TYR A 215 9.64 12.16 8.25
CA TYR A 215 9.15 10.95 8.90
C TYR A 215 10.06 9.74 8.61
N MET A 216 10.59 9.64 7.39
CA MET A 216 11.50 8.57 6.99
C MET A 216 12.85 8.52 7.75
N ALA A 217 13.20 9.56 8.51
CA ALA A 217 14.37 9.51 9.39
C ALA A 217 14.12 8.76 10.71
N ASN A 218 12.85 8.47 11.04
CA ASN A 218 12.44 7.94 12.35
C ASN A 218 12.99 6.54 12.63
N THR A 219 12.75 5.58 11.74
CA THR A 219 13.23 4.19 11.86
C THR A 219 13.71 3.64 10.52
N LEU A 220 14.36 2.47 10.55
CA LEU A 220 14.77 1.75 9.35
C LEU A 220 13.56 1.36 8.47
N GLU A 221 12.47 0.97 9.12
CA GLU A 221 11.22 0.58 8.47
C GLU A 221 10.58 1.79 7.76
N GLU A 222 10.53 2.97 8.40
CA GLU A 222 9.99 4.18 7.76
C GLU A 222 10.90 4.70 6.64
N TYR A 223 12.22 4.57 6.80
CA TYR A 223 13.19 4.85 5.74
C TYR A 223 12.91 4.02 4.48
N TRP A 224 12.63 2.73 4.65
CA TRP A 224 12.25 1.83 3.58
C TRP A 224 10.89 2.19 2.95
N ALA A 225 9.88 2.46 3.78
CA ALA A 225 8.51 2.65 3.29
C ALA A 225 8.32 3.96 2.53
N GLU A 226 8.82 5.05 3.08
CA GLU A 226 8.81 6.37 2.44
C GLU A 226 9.70 6.37 1.19
N GLY A 227 10.84 5.67 1.24
CA GLY A 227 11.71 5.42 0.09
C GLY A 227 10.99 4.68 -1.04
N THR A 228 10.23 3.64 -0.70
CA THR A 228 9.38 2.91 -1.64
C THR A 228 8.33 3.82 -2.28
N GLN A 229 7.68 4.69 -1.51
CA GLN A 229 6.74 5.65 -2.08
C GLN A 229 7.43 6.67 -3.00
N PHE A 230 8.64 7.13 -2.69
CA PHE A 230 9.40 8.00 -3.60
C PHE A 230 9.78 7.27 -4.89
N TRP A 231 10.18 6.00 -4.80
CA TRP A 231 10.50 5.15 -5.94
C TRP A 231 9.35 5.04 -6.93
N PHE A 232 8.12 4.86 -6.43
CA PHE A 232 6.91 4.77 -7.27
C PHE A 232 6.27 6.12 -7.60
N ASN A 233 6.91 7.22 -7.22
CA ASN A 233 6.37 8.57 -7.42
C ASN A 233 4.98 8.76 -6.78
N SER A 234 4.81 8.17 -5.60
CA SER A 234 3.58 8.13 -4.81
C SER A 234 3.68 8.91 -3.51
N ASN A 235 4.87 9.34 -3.09
CA ASN A 235 5.07 10.05 -1.82
C ASN A 235 4.80 11.56 -1.95
N LYS A 236 4.40 12.21 -0.87
CA LYS A 236 4.49 13.66 -0.72
C LYS A 236 5.93 14.14 -0.80
N ALA A 237 6.11 15.41 -1.17
CA ALA A 237 7.42 16.01 -1.32
C ALA A 237 8.10 16.20 0.04
N TYR A 238 9.37 15.85 0.13
CA TYR A 238 10.25 16.33 1.20
C TYR A 238 10.83 17.69 0.78
N ILE A 239 10.54 18.74 1.56
CA ILE A 239 10.91 20.12 1.22
C ILE A 239 11.69 20.76 2.37
N THR A 240 12.88 21.26 2.06
CA THR A 240 13.66 22.18 2.92
C THR A 240 13.76 23.54 2.24
N ASP A 241 14.56 24.46 2.80
CA ASP A 241 14.84 25.75 2.16
C ASP A 241 15.68 25.63 0.87
N THR A 242 16.44 24.55 0.71
CA THR A 242 17.40 24.38 -0.39
C THR A 242 17.18 23.12 -1.22
N LEU A 243 16.31 22.22 -0.79
CA LEU A 243 16.09 20.91 -1.41
C LEU A 243 14.61 20.60 -1.54
N THR A 244 14.24 19.95 -2.63
CA THR A 244 12.92 19.33 -2.81
C THR A 244 13.10 17.95 -3.42
N VAL A 245 12.69 16.90 -2.69
CA VAL A 245 12.65 15.52 -3.19
C VAL A 245 11.19 15.11 -3.35
N VAL A 246 10.79 14.77 -4.58
CA VAL A 246 9.39 14.42 -4.90
C VAL A 246 9.27 13.32 -5.94
N ASN A 247 10.36 12.78 -6.47
CA ASN A 247 10.29 11.72 -7.48
C ASN A 247 11.50 10.80 -7.39
N ASP A 248 11.47 9.71 -8.14
CA ASP A 248 12.54 8.72 -8.22
C ASP A 248 13.88 9.32 -8.63
N GLN A 249 13.89 10.30 -9.55
CA GLN A 249 15.12 10.98 -9.98
C GLN A 249 15.73 11.83 -8.86
N HIS A 250 14.90 12.54 -8.11
CA HIS A 250 15.35 13.32 -6.96
C HIS A 250 15.82 12.40 -5.84
N LEU A 251 15.15 11.26 -5.62
CA LEU A 251 15.60 10.21 -4.70
C LEU A 251 16.98 9.68 -5.11
N GLN A 252 17.18 9.35 -6.39
CA GLN A 252 18.46 8.88 -6.91
C GLN A 252 19.59 9.89 -6.66
N ALA A 253 19.32 11.18 -6.87
CA ALA A 253 20.31 12.23 -6.66
C ALA A 253 20.61 12.49 -5.18
N HIS A 254 19.60 12.36 -4.31
CA HIS A 254 19.70 12.71 -2.89
C HIS A 254 20.16 11.55 -2.01
N ASP A 255 19.67 10.33 -2.27
CA ASP A 255 19.98 9.11 -1.53
C ASP A 255 20.22 7.92 -2.50
N PRO A 256 21.36 7.91 -3.21
CA PRO A 256 21.67 6.92 -4.23
C PRO A 256 21.81 5.49 -3.68
N GLU A 257 22.15 5.32 -2.40
CA GLU A 257 22.27 4.00 -1.77
C GLU A 257 20.91 3.35 -1.58
N LEU A 258 19.94 4.10 -1.04
CA LEU A 258 18.56 3.64 -0.94
C LEU A 258 17.97 3.35 -2.32
N TYR A 259 18.19 4.26 -3.29
CA TYR A 259 17.73 4.07 -4.66
C TYR A 259 18.25 2.74 -5.26
N ALA A 260 19.54 2.43 -5.08
CA ALA A 260 20.12 1.19 -5.59
C ALA A 260 19.49 -0.06 -4.95
N ILE A 261 19.22 -0.04 -3.64
CA ILE A 261 18.57 -1.15 -2.94
C ILE A 261 17.12 -1.33 -3.44
N LEU A 262 16.37 -0.24 -3.62
CA LEU A 262 15.00 -0.28 -4.14
C LEU A 262 14.96 -0.85 -5.57
N ALA A 263 15.96 -0.53 -6.41
CA ALA A 263 16.07 -1.07 -7.76
C ALA A 263 16.23 -2.60 -7.79
N GLU A 264 16.87 -3.20 -6.79
CA GLU A 264 16.98 -4.66 -6.68
C GLU A 264 15.66 -5.35 -6.31
N VAL A 265 14.72 -4.59 -5.73
CA VAL A 265 13.40 -5.10 -5.28
C VAL A 265 12.30 -4.81 -6.29
N TYR A 266 12.32 -3.63 -6.91
CA TYR A 266 11.26 -3.15 -7.81
C TYR A 266 11.67 -3.06 -9.29
N GLY A 267 12.94 -3.36 -9.61
CA GLY A 267 13.46 -3.35 -10.97
C GLY A 267 13.64 -1.94 -11.50
N GLY A 268 13.11 -1.66 -12.69
CA GLY A 268 13.12 -0.32 -13.32
C GLY A 268 11.75 0.35 -13.39
N ASN A 269 10.74 -0.20 -12.71
CA ASN A 269 9.39 0.34 -12.75
C ASN A 269 9.18 1.38 -11.64
N HIS A 270 8.96 2.63 -12.03
CA HIS A 270 8.71 3.76 -11.13
C HIS A 270 7.23 4.20 -11.11
N HIS A 271 6.32 3.40 -11.67
CA HIS A 271 4.91 3.74 -11.79
C HIS A 271 4.02 2.54 -11.52
N ILE A 272 3.11 2.70 -10.56
CA ILE A 272 1.99 1.78 -10.33
C ILE A 272 0.78 2.37 -11.04
N ALA A 273 0.27 1.72 -12.09
CA ALA A 273 -0.81 2.29 -12.92
C ALA A 273 -2.11 2.55 -12.14
N ALA A 274 -2.37 1.79 -11.08
CA ALA A 274 -3.52 1.96 -10.20
C ALA A 274 -3.30 3.02 -9.10
N ASP A 275 -2.10 3.61 -9.00
CA ASP A 275 -1.83 4.67 -8.04
C ASP A 275 -2.32 6.02 -8.57
N VAL A 276 -3.42 6.48 -7.98
CA VAL A 276 -4.04 7.78 -8.26
C VAL A 276 -3.14 8.98 -7.93
N PHE A 277 -2.08 8.77 -7.14
CA PHE A 277 -1.15 9.83 -6.79
C PHE A 277 0.11 9.87 -7.65
N TYR A 278 0.32 8.95 -8.60
CA TYR A 278 1.49 8.99 -9.47
C TYR A 278 1.70 10.38 -10.08
N MET A 279 2.80 11.06 -9.71
CA MET A 279 3.15 12.41 -10.19
C MET A 279 2.05 13.48 -9.99
N HIS A 280 1.11 13.25 -9.08
CA HIS A 280 -0.03 14.13 -8.83
C HIS A 280 0.39 15.44 -8.12
N ALA A 281 -0.22 16.58 -8.47
CA ALA A 281 0.16 17.90 -7.95
C ALA A 281 -0.01 18.05 -6.42
N ALA A 282 -0.97 17.35 -5.83
CA ALA A 282 -1.20 17.37 -4.37
C ALA A 282 -0.01 16.83 -3.56
N ARG A 283 0.93 16.11 -4.19
CA ARG A 283 2.17 15.67 -3.55
C ARG A 283 3.05 16.83 -3.11
N MET A 284 2.87 18.02 -3.69
CA MET A 284 3.60 19.22 -3.30
C MET A 284 2.98 19.93 -2.08
N ASP A 285 1.81 19.50 -1.60
CA ASP A 285 1.17 20.04 -0.38
C ASP A 285 1.82 19.44 0.88
N SER A 286 3.10 19.74 1.05
CA SER A 286 3.93 19.28 2.15
C SER A 286 4.38 20.46 3.01
N ALA A 287 4.40 20.24 4.32
CA ALA A 287 5.03 21.19 5.23
C ALA A 287 6.54 21.28 4.94
N ARG A 288 7.07 22.50 4.90
CA ARG A 288 8.52 22.72 4.78
C ARG A 288 9.21 22.41 6.11
N VAL A 289 10.28 21.63 6.06
CA VAL A 289 11.19 21.42 7.19
C VAL A 289 12.11 22.63 7.32
N SER A 290 12.01 23.33 8.45
CA SER A 290 12.89 24.45 8.79
C SER A 290 14.15 23.94 9.47
N LEU A 291 15.31 24.22 8.86
CA LEU A 291 16.62 23.89 9.39
C LEU A 291 17.22 25.12 10.11
N ASP A 292 18.07 24.87 11.11
CA ASP A 292 18.91 25.89 11.72
C ASP A 292 20.22 26.08 10.95
N ASN A 293 21.07 27.01 11.40
CA ASN A 293 22.33 27.33 10.74
C ASN A 293 23.34 26.16 10.74
N SER A 294 23.12 25.12 11.56
CA SER A 294 23.91 23.90 11.58
C SER A 294 23.34 22.80 10.67
N GLY A 295 22.23 23.09 9.98
CA GLY A 295 21.49 22.14 9.16
C GLY A 295 20.51 21.28 9.96
N LYS A 296 20.31 21.53 11.27
CA LYS A 296 19.45 20.71 12.13
C LYS A 296 17.99 21.15 12.07
N ALA A 297 17.04 20.21 12.05
CA ALA A 297 15.62 20.54 12.10
C ALA A 297 15.26 21.20 13.45
N ARG A 298 14.58 22.35 13.40
CA ARG A 298 14.30 23.18 14.60
C ARG A 298 13.32 22.54 15.59
N ASN A 299 12.43 21.66 15.14
CA ASN A 299 11.43 20.95 15.94
C ASN A 299 11.47 19.44 15.63
N ASP A 300 12.66 18.86 15.70
CA ASP A 300 12.90 17.48 15.30
C ASP A 300 12.23 16.47 16.26
N CYS A 301 11.12 15.88 15.82
CA CYS A 301 10.42 14.83 16.58
C CYS A 301 10.92 13.42 16.25
N TYR A 302 11.74 13.26 15.20
CA TYR A 302 12.07 11.97 14.58
C TYR A 302 13.55 11.60 14.67
N SER A 303 14.45 12.59 14.56
CA SER A 303 15.91 12.35 14.46
C SER A 303 16.65 12.32 15.79
#